data_AF-A0A836GDW4-F1
#
_entry.id   AF-A0A836GDW4-F1
#
_cell.length_a   1.000
_cell.length_b   1.000
_cell.length_c   1.000
_cell.angle_alpha   90.00
_cell.angle_beta   90.00
_cell.angle_gamma   90.00
#
_symmetry.space_group_name_H-M   'P 1'
#
loop_
_entity.id
_entity.type
_entity.pdbx_description
1 polymer ?
#
loop_
_entity_poly.entity_id
_entity_poly.type
_entity_poly.pdbx_seq_one_letter_code
_entity_poly.pdbx_strand_id
1 'polypeptide(L)'
;MSCEPKKPRSGGAPAAATAEAIQSPSRNNRLPYRRPLIVFFPVAILFVLFNYLAFGVEVDDEGESLVLPAYVQGVAMQRDAVRKAVAAGQALAQPVPFNAFLFFEESVMGTLLQVCRFFCRSIFGIRTVCTLAWLIHFFELGVCFRICCSCNASFPVMLLYMSCTCVGGFAQLSPLIKARDTWVRELRATAAGVAAVTAEPKSKKTR
;
A
#
# COMPACT_ATOMS: atom_id res chain seq x y z
N MET A 1 30.91 53.21 -50.23
CA MET A 1 32.02 53.31 -49.24
C MET A 1 31.52 54.23 -48.14
N SER A 2 31.34 53.87 -46.88
CA SER A 2 31.86 52.75 -46.08
C SER A 2 30.75 52.18 -45.19
N CYS A 3 30.77 50.85 -45.04
CA CYS A 3 30.11 50.14 -43.95
C CYS A 3 30.99 50.21 -42.70
N GLU A 4 30.44 50.68 -41.58
CA GLU A 4 30.87 50.24 -40.25
C GLU A 4 29.63 49.96 -39.40
N PRO A 5 29.37 48.71 -38.99
CA PRO A 5 28.40 48.42 -37.96
C PRO A 5 29.04 48.54 -36.57
N LYS A 6 28.43 49.43 -35.79
CA LYS A 6 28.65 49.74 -34.38
C LYS A 6 28.49 48.49 -33.51
N LYS A 7 29.56 48.13 -32.78
CA LYS A 7 29.63 47.08 -31.76
C LYS A 7 28.61 47.34 -30.62
N PRO A 8 27.66 46.43 -30.32
CA PRO A 8 26.89 46.53 -29.09
C PRO A 8 27.65 45.90 -27.91
N ARG A 9 27.60 46.64 -26.80
CA ARG A 9 28.16 46.37 -25.49
C ARG A 9 27.58 45.09 -24.90
N SER A 10 28.47 44.19 -24.50
CA SER A 10 28.25 43.20 -23.44
C SER A 10 28.04 43.91 -22.09
N GLY A 11 27.17 43.36 -21.27
CA GLY A 11 27.22 43.53 -19.82
C GLY A 11 25.91 43.95 -19.19
N GLY A 12 25.17 42.98 -18.65
CA GLY A 12 24.07 43.32 -17.75
C GLY A 12 23.04 42.23 -17.46
N ALA A 13 23.44 40.99 -17.16
CA ALA A 13 22.55 40.08 -16.42
C ALA A 13 23.31 38.93 -15.73
N PRO A 14 23.77 39.11 -14.48
CA PRO A 14 23.96 37.97 -13.58
C PRO A 14 23.03 38.01 -12.36
N ALA A 15 22.26 39.08 -12.16
CA ALA A 15 21.43 39.27 -10.96
C ALA A 15 20.00 38.72 -11.07
N ALA A 16 19.43 38.63 -12.28
CA ALA A 16 18.07 38.10 -12.48
C ALA A 16 18.04 36.57 -12.40
N ALA A 17 19.07 35.88 -12.93
CA ALA A 17 19.18 34.43 -12.90
C ALA A 17 19.47 33.85 -11.50
N THR A 18 20.07 34.63 -10.60
CA THR A 18 20.26 34.24 -9.19
C THR A 18 19.05 34.56 -8.32
N ALA A 19 18.22 35.54 -8.68
CA ALA A 19 16.99 35.87 -7.95
C ALA A 19 15.84 34.90 -8.25
N GLU A 20 15.76 34.34 -9.47
CA GLU A 20 14.76 33.30 -9.80
C GLU A 20 15.07 31.94 -9.17
N ALA A 21 16.34 31.65 -8.84
CA ALA A 21 16.71 30.47 -8.06
C ALA A 21 16.26 30.53 -6.58
N ILE A 22 15.79 31.71 -6.12
CA ILE A 22 15.34 31.95 -4.73
C ILE A 22 13.80 32.03 -4.67
N GLN A 23 13.08 31.81 -5.77
CA GLN A 23 11.62 31.74 -5.74
C GLN A 23 11.13 30.36 -5.28
N SER A 24 10.89 30.31 -3.96
CA SER A 24 10.08 29.36 -3.18
C SER A 24 10.72 28.04 -2.70
N PRO A 25 11.59 28.09 -1.67
CA PRO A 25 11.84 26.92 -0.81
C PRO A 25 10.58 26.48 -0.02
N SER A 26 9.44 27.18 -0.18
CA SER A 26 8.20 26.97 0.58
C SER A 26 7.17 26.08 -0.13
N ARG A 27 7.33 25.73 -1.40
CA ARG A 27 6.41 24.82 -2.10
C ARG A 27 6.86 23.37 -1.92
N ASN A 28 6.40 22.80 -0.80
CA ASN A 28 6.30 21.38 -0.47
C ASN A 28 7.50 20.70 0.22
N ASN A 29 7.90 21.21 1.39
CA ASN A 29 8.56 20.40 2.44
C ASN A 29 7.60 19.36 3.06
N ARG A 30 6.73 18.74 2.26
CA ARG A 30 5.76 17.74 2.71
C ARG A 30 6.27 16.37 2.32
N LEU A 31 6.04 15.39 3.18
CA LEU A 31 6.38 14.00 2.88
C LEU A 31 5.72 13.55 1.56
N PRO A 32 6.50 13.13 0.54
CA PRO A 32 5.93 12.61 -0.70
C PRO A 32 5.43 11.18 -0.50
N TYR A 33 4.40 10.80 -1.26
CA TYR A 33 3.95 9.41 -1.29
C TYR A 33 4.92 8.52 -2.08
N ARG A 34 5.22 7.34 -1.55
CA ARG A 34 5.91 6.26 -2.23
C ARG A 34 5.00 5.06 -2.34
N ARG A 35 4.99 4.46 -3.54
CA ARG A 35 4.19 3.26 -3.83
C ARG A 35 4.64 2.08 -2.94
N PRO A 36 3.71 1.17 -2.60
CA PRO A 36 4.05 -0.04 -1.86
C PRO A 36 5.02 -0.93 -2.63
N LEU A 37 5.68 -1.85 -1.94
CA LEU A 37 6.49 -2.89 -2.58
C LEU A 37 5.60 -3.82 -3.43
N ILE A 38 6.19 -4.51 -4.42
CA ILE A 38 5.45 -5.46 -5.29
C ILE A 38 4.77 -6.55 -4.46
N VAL A 39 5.39 -6.98 -3.36
CA VAL A 39 4.85 -7.98 -2.43
C VAL A 39 3.62 -7.48 -1.64
N PHE A 40 3.27 -6.20 -1.71
CA PHE A 40 2.11 -5.63 -1.03
C PHE A 40 0.80 -6.31 -1.44
N PHE A 41 0.57 -6.46 -2.74
CA PHE A 41 -0.70 -7.00 -3.25
C PHE A 41 -0.98 -8.44 -2.79
N PRO A 42 -0.04 -9.41 -2.95
CA PRO A 42 -0.31 -10.76 -2.45
C PRO A 42 -0.47 -10.79 -0.93
N VAL A 43 0.30 -9.99 -0.17
CA VAL A 43 0.15 -9.92 1.30
C VAL A 43 -1.21 -9.36 1.69
N ALA A 44 -1.66 -8.27 1.06
CA ALA A 44 -2.95 -7.67 1.36
C ALA A 44 -4.11 -8.60 0.99
N ILE A 45 -4.04 -9.29 -0.16
CA ILE A 45 -5.03 -10.29 -0.54
C ILE A 45 -5.06 -11.41 0.49
N LEU A 46 -3.92 -12.01 0.83
CA LEU A 46 -3.86 -13.08 1.82
C LEU A 46 -4.36 -12.63 3.19
N PHE A 47 -4.04 -11.41 3.63
CA PHE A 47 -4.53 -10.86 4.89
C PHE A 47 -6.05 -10.71 4.88
N VAL A 48 -6.64 -10.19 3.80
CA VAL A 48 -8.10 -10.07 3.66
C VAL A 48 -8.77 -11.44 3.65
N LEU A 49 -8.23 -12.39 2.89
CA LEU A 49 -8.76 -13.77 2.85
C LEU A 49 -8.66 -14.45 4.21
N PHE A 50 -7.54 -14.27 4.91
CA PHE A 50 -7.34 -14.84 6.24
C PHE A 50 -8.28 -14.21 7.28
N ASN A 51 -8.54 -12.91 7.17
CA ASN A 51 -9.55 -12.22 7.99
C ASN A 51 -10.96 -12.76 7.76
N TYR A 52 -11.33 -12.92 6.48
CA TYR A 52 -12.61 -13.50 6.11
C TYR A 52 -12.73 -14.94 6.64
N LEU A 53 -11.68 -15.76 6.52
CA LEU A 53 -11.66 -17.10 7.09
C LEU A 53 -11.74 -17.12 8.63
N ALA A 54 -11.15 -16.15 9.32
CA ALA A 54 -11.16 -16.11 10.78
C ALA A 54 -12.54 -15.73 11.36
N PHE A 55 -13.23 -14.78 10.71
CA PHE A 55 -14.41 -14.11 11.29
C PHE A 55 -15.65 -14.09 10.40
N GLY A 56 -15.50 -14.27 9.09
CA GLY A 56 -16.59 -14.15 8.11
C GLY A 56 -17.21 -15.48 7.68
N VAL A 57 -16.52 -16.60 7.89
CA VAL A 57 -17.04 -17.92 7.53
C VAL A 57 -17.61 -18.66 8.75
N GLU A 58 -18.55 -19.54 8.46
CA GLU A 58 -19.06 -20.54 9.41
C GLU A 58 -18.43 -21.90 9.10
N VAL A 59 -18.20 -22.66 10.16
CA VAL A 59 -17.63 -24.01 10.10
C VAL A 59 -18.59 -24.99 10.75
N ASP A 60 -18.46 -26.27 10.40
CA ASP A 60 -19.19 -27.34 11.06
C ASP A 60 -18.79 -27.48 12.56
N ASP A 61 -19.53 -28.31 13.29
CA ASP A 61 -19.34 -28.51 14.73
C ASP A 61 -17.94 -29.05 15.05
N GLU A 62 -17.37 -29.83 14.13
CA GLU A 62 -16.01 -30.37 14.19
C GLU A 62 -14.93 -29.36 13.74
N GLY A 63 -15.35 -28.26 13.09
CA GLY A 63 -14.50 -27.23 12.49
C GLY A 63 -13.71 -27.68 11.26
N GLU A 64 -13.96 -28.88 10.74
CA GLU A 64 -13.22 -29.52 9.64
C GLU A 64 -13.60 -28.95 8.27
N SER A 65 -14.87 -28.56 8.11
CA SER A 65 -15.40 -28.08 6.83
C SER A 65 -16.12 -26.75 6.96
N LEU A 66 -16.20 -26.03 5.83
CA LEU A 66 -16.94 -24.78 5.76
C LEU A 66 -18.43 -25.06 5.56
N VAL A 67 -19.25 -24.38 6.34
CA VAL A 67 -20.69 -24.30 6.09
C VAL A 67 -20.89 -23.26 5.00
N LEU A 68 -21.40 -23.70 3.84
CA LEU A 68 -21.61 -22.82 2.71
C LEU A 68 -22.71 -21.77 3.02
N PRO A 69 -22.47 -20.48 2.73
CA PRO A 69 -23.47 -19.43 2.92
C PRO A 69 -24.75 -19.67 2.10
N ALA A 70 -25.89 -19.19 2.62
CA ALA A 70 -27.21 -19.39 2.00
C ALA A 70 -27.28 -18.94 0.52
N TYR A 71 -26.55 -17.88 0.14
CA TYR A 71 -26.56 -17.37 -1.23
C TYR A 71 -25.87 -18.28 -2.26
N VAL A 72 -25.01 -19.22 -1.82
CA VAL A 72 -24.36 -20.22 -2.70
C VAL A 72 -24.94 -21.62 -2.55
N GLN A 73 -25.69 -21.91 -1.48
CA GLN A 73 -26.23 -23.25 -1.21
C GLN A 73 -27.07 -23.81 -2.36
N GLY A 74 -27.96 -23.00 -2.94
CA GLY A 74 -28.80 -23.45 -4.07
C GLY A 74 -27.97 -23.89 -5.29
N VAL A 75 -26.90 -23.15 -5.59
CA VAL A 75 -25.98 -23.47 -6.69
C VAL A 75 -25.13 -24.70 -6.37
N ALA A 76 -24.71 -24.85 -5.10
CA ALA A 76 -23.99 -26.02 -4.62
C ALA A 76 -24.83 -27.29 -4.78
N MET A 77 -26.08 -27.27 -4.31
CA MET A 77 -27.02 -28.40 -4.43
C MET A 77 -27.27 -28.78 -5.90
N GLN A 78 -27.45 -27.79 -6.77
CA GLN A 78 -27.62 -28.04 -8.20
C GLN A 78 -26.38 -28.73 -8.80
N ARG A 79 -25.19 -28.24 -8.47
CA ARG A 79 -23.94 -28.83 -8.97
C ARG A 79 -23.72 -30.25 -8.43
N ASP A 80 -24.09 -30.53 -7.19
CA ASP A 80 -23.98 -31.87 -6.62
C ASP A 80 -25.02 -32.83 -7.20
N ALA A 81 -26.24 -32.37 -7.47
CA ALA A 81 -27.24 -33.14 -8.21
C ALA A 81 -26.74 -33.50 -9.61
N VAL A 82 -26.10 -32.54 -10.30
CA VAL A 82 -25.48 -32.79 -11.61
C VAL A 82 -24.33 -33.80 -11.50
N ARG A 83 -23.43 -33.66 -10.53
CA ARG A 83 -22.34 -34.63 -10.31
C ARG A 83 -22.88 -36.04 -10.09
N LYS A 84 -23.95 -36.19 -9.31
CA LYS A 84 -24.62 -37.47 -9.06
C LYS A 84 -25.26 -38.03 -10.34
N ALA A 85 -25.92 -37.20 -11.13
CA ALA A 85 -26.51 -37.59 -12.41
C ALA A 85 -25.44 -38.09 -13.40
N VAL A 86 -24.33 -37.37 -13.52
CA VAL A 86 -23.18 -37.77 -14.37
C VAL A 86 -22.55 -39.07 -13.87
N ALA A 87 -22.34 -39.21 -12.57
CA ALA A 87 -21.81 -40.45 -11.98
C ALA A 87 -22.75 -41.65 -12.21
N ALA A 88 -24.06 -41.40 -12.29
CA ALA A 88 -25.08 -42.39 -12.66
C ALA A 88 -25.19 -42.64 -14.18
N GLY A 89 -24.30 -42.05 -15.00
CA GLY A 89 -24.27 -42.24 -16.45
C GLY A 89 -25.33 -41.46 -17.23
N GLN A 90 -26.00 -40.49 -16.60
CA GLN A 90 -26.99 -39.66 -17.29
C GLN A 90 -26.29 -38.63 -18.19
N ALA A 91 -26.77 -38.51 -19.43
CA ALA A 91 -26.29 -37.47 -20.35
C ALA A 91 -26.70 -36.09 -19.84
N LEU A 92 -25.72 -35.20 -19.69
CA LEU A 92 -25.95 -33.81 -19.30
C LEU A 92 -26.71 -33.09 -20.41
N ALA A 93 -27.95 -32.68 -20.12
CA ALA A 93 -28.73 -31.88 -21.05
C ALA A 93 -28.13 -30.47 -21.26
N GLN A 94 -27.43 -29.93 -20.24
CA GLN A 94 -26.78 -28.63 -20.30
C GLN A 94 -25.48 -28.60 -19.48
N PRO A 95 -24.47 -27.81 -19.90
CA PRO A 95 -23.27 -27.58 -19.09
C PRO A 95 -23.59 -26.76 -17.85
N VAL A 96 -22.98 -27.10 -16.71
CA VAL A 96 -23.13 -26.32 -15.47
C VAL A 96 -22.37 -25.00 -15.61
N PRO A 97 -23.01 -23.84 -15.47
CA PRO A 97 -22.31 -22.57 -15.55
C PRO A 97 -21.32 -22.42 -14.40
N PHE A 98 -20.16 -21.83 -14.69
CA PHE A 98 -19.20 -21.47 -13.65
C PHE A 98 -19.80 -20.37 -12.75
N ASN A 99 -19.77 -20.60 -11.45
CA ASN A 99 -20.19 -19.62 -10.46
C ASN A 99 -18.98 -19.22 -9.61
N ALA A 100 -18.53 -17.96 -9.78
CA ALA A 100 -17.35 -17.44 -9.11
C ALA A 100 -17.50 -17.40 -7.58
N PHE A 101 -18.70 -17.12 -7.08
CA PHE A 101 -18.97 -17.09 -5.64
C PHE A 101 -18.89 -18.49 -5.03
N LEU A 102 -19.51 -19.48 -5.69
CA LEU A 102 -19.41 -20.88 -5.24
C LEU A 102 -17.95 -21.36 -5.27
N PHE A 103 -17.22 -21.05 -6.35
CA PHE A 103 -15.78 -21.37 -6.45
C PHE A 103 -14.97 -20.72 -5.32
N PHE A 104 -15.24 -19.46 -5.01
CA PHE A 104 -14.57 -18.74 -3.93
C PHE A 104 -14.85 -19.36 -2.55
N GLU A 105 -16.11 -19.52 -2.18
CA GLU A 105 -16.49 -20.05 -0.86
C GLU A 105 -16.05 -21.50 -0.66
N GLU A 106 -16.24 -22.34 -1.68
CA GLU A 106 -15.98 -23.77 -1.51
C GLU A 106 -14.52 -24.13 -1.78
N SER A 107 -13.95 -23.66 -2.90
CA SER A 107 -12.62 -24.09 -3.32
C SER A 107 -11.54 -23.22 -2.70
N VAL A 108 -11.66 -21.90 -2.78
CA VAL A 108 -10.61 -20.99 -2.29
C VAL A 108 -10.61 -20.98 -0.75
N MET A 109 -11.75 -20.72 -0.12
CA MET A 109 -11.82 -20.71 1.35
C MET A 109 -11.66 -22.11 1.94
N GLY A 110 -12.21 -23.16 1.30
CA GLY A 110 -12.01 -24.54 1.76
C GLY A 110 -10.54 -24.96 1.75
N THR A 111 -9.81 -24.64 0.68
CA THR A 111 -8.35 -24.90 0.62
C THR A 111 -7.59 -24.07 1.65
N LEU A 112 -7.94 -22.79 1.79
CA LEU A 112 -7.31 -21.92 2.78
C LEU A 112 -7.54 -22.43 4.20
N LEU A 113 -8.76 -22.91 4.51
CA LEU A 113 -9.09 -23.54 5.79
C LEU A 113 -8.19 -24.74 6.06
N GLN A 114 -8.05 -25.66 5.10
CA GLN A 114 -7.20 -26.85 5.25
C GLN A 114 -5.74 -26.48 5.50
N VAL A 115 -5.19 -25.54 4.74
CA VAL A 115 -3.82 -25.04 4.92
C VAL A 115 -3.67 -24.39 6.29
N CYS A 116 -4.59 -23.52 6.68
CA CYS A 116 -4.53 -22.84 7.96
C CYS A 116 -4.72 -23.80 9.15
N ARG A 117 -5.59 -24.82 9.03
CA ARG A 117 -5.74 -25.88 10.02
C ARG A 117 -4.49 -26.73 10.16
N PHE A 118 -3.78 -27.01 9.06
CA PHE A 118 -2.50 -27.72 9.14
C PHE A 118 -1.49 -26.98 10.05
N PHE A 119 -1.42 -25.64 9.96
CA PHE A 119 -0.52 -24.84 10.79
C PHE A 119 -1.06 -24.52 12.19
N CYS A 120 -2.34 -24.16 12.30
CA CYS A 120 -2.96 -23.64 13.53
C CYS A 120 -3.71 -24.69 14.34
N ARG A 121 -3.89 -25.90 13.79
CA ARG A 121 -4.62 -27.07 14.34
C ARG A 121 -6.11 -26.90 14.58
N SER A 122 -6.61 -25.67 14.73
CA SER A 122 -8.01 -25.39 15.06
C SER A 122 -8.45 -24.01 14.55
N ILE A 123 -9.75 -23.79 14.42
CA ILE A 123 -10.35 -22.48 14.13
C ILE A 123 -10.01 -21.45 15.20
N PHE A 124 -10.00 -21.86 16.47
CA PHE A 124 -9.56 -20.99 17.57
C PHE A 124 -8.10 -20.54 17.37
N GLY A 125 -7.22 -21.44 16.94
CA GLY A 125 -5.84 -21.11 16.57
C GLY A 125 -5.76 -20.10 15.42
N ILE A 126 -6.55 -20.30 14.36
CA ILE A 126 -6.63 -19.38 13.21
C ILE A 126 -7.05 -17.98 13.68
N ARG A 127 -8.14 -17.90 14.45
CA ARG A 127 -8.64 -16.63 15.03
C ARG A 127 -7.57 -15.96 15.89
N THR A 128 -6.88 -16.72 16.74
CA THR A 128 -5.81 -16.20 17.59
C THR A 128 -4.67 -15.60 16.76
N VAL A 129 -4.18 -16.33 15.75
CA VAL A 129 -3.14 -15.84 14.84
C VAL A 129 -3.60 -14.58 14.09
N CYS A 130 -4.86 -14.54 13.64
CA CYS A 130 -5.43 -13.37 12.99
C CYS A 130 -5.51 -12.16 13.92
N THR A 131 -5.93 -12.36 15.18
CA THR A 131 -5.95 -11.29 16.20
C THR A 131 -4.55 -10.79 16.50
N LEU A 132 -3.56 -11.68 16.62
CA LEU A 132 -2.15 -11.27 16.80
C LEU A 132 -1.64 -10.46 15.60
N ALA A 133 -1.99 -10.87 14.37
CA ALA A 133 -1.65 -10.11 13.18
C ALA A 133 -2.26 -8.69 13.19
N TRP A 134 -3.51 -8.54 13.66
CA TRP A 134 -4.12 -7.22 13.86
C TRP A 134 -3.39 -6.36 14.89
N LEU A 135 -2.97 -6.94 16.03
CA LEU A 135 -2.20 -6.21 17.03
C LEU A 135 -0.90 -5.65 16.46
N ILE A 136 -0.21 -6.44 15.63
CA ILE A 136 0.98 -5.99 14.90
C ILE A 136 0.63 -4.86 13.94
N HIS A 137 -0.47 -4.99 13.17
CA HIS A 137 -0.91 -3.93 12.26
C HIS A 137 -1.28 -2.63 13.00
N PHE A 138 -1.91 -2.69 14.17
CA PHE A 138 -2.19 -1.50 14.97
C PHE A 138 -0.92 -0.80 15.45
N PHE A 139 0.09 -1.57 15.86
CA PHE A 139 1.39 -1.02 16.21
C PHE A 139 2.04 -0.32 15.00
N GLU A 140 2.06 -0.97 13.83
CA GLU A 140 2.61 -0.41 12.59
C GLU A 140 1.85 0.84 12.13
N LEU A 141 0.52 0.85 12.29
CA LEU A 141 -0.33 1.98 12.00
C LEU A 141 0.01 3.17 12.90
N GLY A 142 0.28 2.92 14.19
CA GLY A 142 0.78 3.94 15.12
C GLY A 142 2.14 4.52 14.71
N VAL A 143 3.07 3.67 14.26
CA VAL A 143 4.37 4.13 13.71
C VAL A 143 4.17 4.95 12.44
N CYS A 144 3.35 4.47 11.51
CA CYS A 144 2.99 5.17 10.27
C CYS A 144 2.42 6.56 10.57
N PHE A 145 1.41 6.63 11.43
CA PHE A 145 0.80 7.89 11.86
C PHE A 145 1.84 8.85 12.43
N ARG A 146 2.68 8.39 13.36
CA ARG A 146 3.75 9.21 13.95
C ARG A 146 4.72 9.73 12.89
N ILE A 147 5.14 8.91 11.93
CA ILE A 147 6.02 9.34 10.83
C ILE A 147 5.32 10.43 10.01
N CYS A 148 4.09 10.19 9.56
CA CYS A 148 3.32 11.14 8.76
C CYS A 148 3.16 12.50 9.47
N CYS A 149 2.81 12.50 10.76
CA CYS A 149 2.72 13.73 11.56
C CYS A 149 4.08 14.43 11.69
N SER A 150 5.15 13.69 11.99
CA SER A 150 6.48 14.27 12.18
C SER A 150 7.10 14.86 10.91
N CYS A 151 6.71 14.35 9.74
CA CYS A 151 7.18 14.80 8.43
C CYS A 151 6.20 15.73 7.72
N ASN A 152 5.20 16.26 8.45
CA ASN A 152 4.19 17.17 7.93
C ASN A 152 3.55 16.66 6.61
N ALA A 153 3.19 15.38 6.58
CA ALA A 153 2.53 14.78 5.44
C ALA A 153 1.19 15.49 5.18
N SER A 154 0.82 15.65 3.91
CA SER A 154 -0.53 16.12 3.59
C SER A 154 -1.56 15.08 4.01
N PHE A 155 -2.77 15.53 4.39
CA PHE A 155 -3.87 14.63 4.75
C PHE A 155 -4.11 13.48 3.75
N PRO A 156 -4.19 13.69 2.41
CA PRO A 156 -4.39 12.58 1.48
C PRO A 156 -3.21 11.59 1.47
N VAL A 157 -1.97 12.08 1.63
CA VAL A 157 -0.78 11.21 1.69
C VAL A 157 -0.78 10.39 2.97
N MET A 158 -1.10 11.01 4.11
CA MET A 158 -1.28 10.33 5.38
C MET A 158 -2.36 9.25 5.28
N LEU A 159 -3.53 9.59 4.73
CA LEU A 159 -4.63 8.63 4.57
C LEU A 159 -4.22 7.42 3.72
N LEU A 160 -3.50 7.65 2.62
CA LEU A 160 -3.03 6.58 1.75
C LEU A 160 -1.97 5.69 2.42
N TYR A 161 -1.02 6.28 3.16
CA TYR A 161 -0.07 5.51 3.94
C TYR A 161 -0.74 4.68 5.04
N MET A 162 -1.71 5.26 5.73
CA MET A 162 -2.46 4.60 6.79
C MET A 162 -3.31 3.45 6.23
N SER A 163 -4.04 3.66 5.13
CA SER A 163 -4.87 2.62 4.52
C SER A 163 -4.03 1.46 3.98
N CYS A 164 -2.92 1.75 3.29
CA CYS A 164 -2.00 0.72 2.84
C CYS A 164 -1.34 -0.02 4.01
N THR A 165 -0.95 0.67 5.09
CA THR A 165 -0.39 0.01 6.28
C THR A 165 -1.42 -0.87 6.98
N CYS A 166 -2.69 -0.47 7.00
CA CYS A 166 -3.77 -1.27 7.60
C CYS A 166 -3.98 -2.62 6.90
N VAL A 167 -3.80 -2.70 5.58
CA VAL A 167 -4.03 -3.93 4.80
C VAL A 167 -2.77 -4.73 4.48
N GLY A 168 -1.62 -4.06 4.31
CA GLY A 168 -0.37 -4.70 3.87
C GLY A 168 0.76 -4.64 4.90
N GLY A 169 0.51 -4.01 6.05
CA GLY A 169 1.44 -3.91 7.17
C GLY A 169 2.84 -3.43 6.77
N PHE A 170 3.86 -4.19 7.20
CA PHE A 170 5.28 -3.92 6.95
C PHE A 170 5.65 -3.68 5.49
N ALA A 171 4.92 -4.28 4.53
CA ALA A 171 5.16 -4.09 3.10
C ALA A 171 4.97 -2.63 2.67
N GLN A 172 4.18 -1.85 3.41
CA GLN A 172 4.02 -0.41 3.23
C GLN A 172 4.89 0.43 4.17
N LEU A 173 5.15 -0.05 5.39
CA LEU A 173 5.94 0.70 6.37
C LEU A 173 7.39 0.93 5.89
N SER A 174 8.00 -0.05 5.22
CA SER A 174 9.37 0.07 4.69
C SER A 174 9.51 1.19 3.63
N PRO A 175 8.66 1.27 2.59
CA PRO A 175 8.60 2.43 1.69
C PRO A 175 8.39 3.77 2.39
N LEU A 176 7.58 3.82 3.45
CA LEU A 176 7.34 5.03 4.24
C LEU A 176 8.60 5.48 5.01
N ILE A 177 9.30 4.55 5.66
CA ILE A 177 10.57 4.85 6.34
C ILE A 177 11.59 5.39 5.33
N LYS A 178 11.70 4.77 4.15
CA LYS A 178 12.57 5.28 3.08
C LYS A 178 12.17 6.68 2.59
N ALA A 179 10.87 6.96 2.51
CA ALA A 179 10.35 8.29 2.15
C ALA A 179 10.75 9.33 3.20
N ARG A 180 10.58 9.00 4.49
CA ARG A 180 11.03 9.82 5.63
C ARG A 180 12.53 10.09 5.55
N ASP A 181 13.36 9.06 5.38
CA ASP A 181 14.81 9.21 5.39
C ASP A 181 15.32 10.05 4.21
N THR A 182 14.67 9.95 3.05
CA THR A 182 14.92 10.88 1.93
C THR A 182 14.49 12.31 2.28
N TRP A 183 13.29 12.51 2.81
CA TRP A 183 12.78 13.83 3.18
C TRP A 183 13.66 14.52 4.24
N VAL A 184 14.10 13.79 5.28
CA VAL A 184 15.01 14.33 6.31
C VAL A 184 16.36 14.73 5.71
N ARG A 185 16.89 13.94 4.77
CA ARG A 185 18.16 14.27 4.09
C ARG A 185 18.03 15.52 3.24
N GLU A 186 16.96 15.65 2.48
CA GLU A 186 16.66 16.83 1.66
C GLU A 186 16.51 18.08 2.53
N LEU A 187 15.74 17.99 3.62
CA LEU A 187 15.56 19.10 4.56
C LEU A 187 16.89 19.59 5.16
N ARG A 188 17.77 18.67 5.55
CA ARG A 188 19.11 19.01 6.06
C ARG A 188 20.00 19.65 5.00
N ALA A 189 19.96 19.14 3.77
CA ALA A 189 20.72 19.71 2.66
C ALA A 189 20.26 21.14 2.34
N THR A 190 18.95 21.39 2.31
CA THR A 190 18.40 22.75 2.14
C THR A 190 18.82 23.67 3.28
N ALA A 191 18.75 23.23 4.53
CA ALA A 191 19.17 24.03 5.68
C ALA A 191 20.66 24.39 5.61
N ALA A 192 21.52 23.44 5.23
CA ALA A 192 22.95 23.67 5.06
C ALA A 192 23.26 24.65 3.91
N GLY A 193 22.56 24.53 2.77
CA GLY A 193 22.69 25.45 1.65
C GLY A 193 22.28 26.87 2.00
N VAL A 194 21.16 27.05 2.71
CA VAL A 194 20.72 28.37 3.21
C VAL A 194 21.77 28.96 4.16
N ALA A 195 22.29 28.17 5.10
CA ALA A 195 23.33 28.61 6.03
C ALA A 195 24.60 29.08 5.30
N ALA A 196 25.05 28.34 4.28
CA ALA A 196 26.23 28.70 3.48
C ALA A 196 26.05 30.02 2.72
N VAL A 197 24.88 30.24 2.10
CA VAL A 197 24.57 31.50 1.40
C VAL A 197 24.50 32.68 2.36
N THR A 198 23.96 32.49 3.58
CA THR A 198 23.91 33.56 4.59
C THR A 198 25.27 33.85 5.24
N ALA A 199 26.23 32.92 5.16
CA ALA A 199 27.54 33.04 5.78
C ALA A 199 28.61 33.66 4.86
N GLU A 200 28.35 33.86 3.56
CA GLU A 200 29.29 34.57 2.68
C GLU A 200 29.49 36.02 3.15
N PRO A 201 30.71 36.40 3.58
CA PRO A 201 30.96 37.77 4.00
C PRO A 201 30.87 38.68 2.78
N LYS A 202 30.11 39.78 2.89
CA LYS A 202 30.13 40.90 1.94
C LYS A 202 31.57 41.34 1.73
N SER A 203 32.20 40.82 0.67
CA SER A 203 33.58 41.16 0.34
C SER A 203 33.68 42.67 0.17
N LYS A 204 34.52 43.25 1.02
CA LYS A 204 34.96 44.64 1.08
C LYS A 204 35.03 45.27 -0.31
N LYS A 205 34.23 46.32 -0.51
CA LYS A 205 34.48 47.33 -1.53
C LYS A 205 35.64 48.18 -1.02
N THR A 206 36.87 47.71 -1.22
CA THR A 206 38.07 48.48 -0.94
C THR A 206 38.09 49.68 -1.90
N ARG A 207 38.11 50.89 -1.33
CA ARG A 207 38.23 52.16 -2.05
C ARG A 207 39.61 52.71 -1.80
#